data_AF-A0A1Q8BBU6-F1
#
_entry.id   AF-A0A1Q8BBU6-F1
#
_cell.length_a   1.000
_cell.length_b   1.000
_cell.length_c   1.000
_cell.angle_alpha   90.00
_cell.angle_beta   90.00
_cell.angle_gamma   90.00
#
_symmetry.space_group_name_H-M   'P 1'
#
loop_
_entity.id
_entity.type
_entity.pdbx_description
1 polymer ?
#
loop_
_entity_poly.entity_id
_entity_poly.type
_entity_poly.pdbx_seq_one_letter_code
_entity_poly.pdbx_strand_id
1 'polypeptide(L)'
;MEKPSWTPIVLSGAIPREATDLLAILVMGIVAVEASLATIGPPAFGSRLWLSLLVVPPTVALASVSTTTRRTKEELALFAYGGSSWQILLRYFFRGAICALIAFSPVILQGFLITTSIPELILPALALLLAGGLFYSLPSLRRIRSSSFVENYKS
;
A
#
# COMPACT_ATOMS: atom_id res chain seq x y z
N MET A 1 3.37 18.34 30.76
CA MET A 1 4.07 17.43 29.83
C MET A 1 3.33 17.47 28.52
N GLU A 2 3.96 17.96 27.45
CA GLU A 2 3.35 18.01 26.12
C GLU A 2 3.09 16.58 25.62
N LYS A 3 1.89 16.31 25.11
CA LYS A 3 1.58 15.00 24.52
C LYS A 3 2.47 14.83 23.27
N PRO A 4 3.22 13.72 23.15
CA PRO A 4 4.06 13.49 21.97
C PRO A 4 3.21 13.53 20.70
N SER A 5 3.73 14.17 19.65
CA SER A 5 3.04 14.25 18.37
C SER A 5 2.81 12.85 17.78
N TRP A 6 1.65 12.65 17.18
CA TRP A 6 1.21 11.37 16.60
C TRP A 6 1.85 11.11 15.22
N THR A 7 2.36 12.16 14.56
CA THR A 7 2.98 12.13 13.23
C THR A 7 4.15 11.15 13.08
N PRO A 8 5.15 11.09 13.99
CA PRO A 8 6.24 10.11 13.89
C PRO A 8 5.76 8.65 14.00
N ILE A 9 4.67 8.40 14.74
CA ILE A 9 4.14 7.04 14.93
C ILE A 9 3.45 6.55 13.65
N VAL A 10 2.72 7.44 12.96
CA VAL A 10 2.08 7.14 11.67
C VAL A 10 3.13 6.91 10.58
N LEU A 11 4.13 7.80 10.48
CA LEU A 11 5.18 7.70 9.46
C LEU A 11 6.11 6.51 9.67
N SER A 12 6.54 6.25 10.91
CA SER A 12 7.42 5.10 11.19
C SER A 12 6.75 3.77 10.88
N GLY A 13 5.43 3.70 11.02
CA GLY A 13 4.65 2.51 10.72
C GLY A 13 4.19 2.36 9.28
N ALA A 14 4.40 3.37 8.44
CA ALA A 14 4.18 3.29 7.00
C ALA A 14 5.33 2.56 6.27
N ILE A 15 6.49 2.42 6.90
CA ILE A 15 7.64 1.75 6.30
C ILE A 15 7.41 0.23 6.32
N PRO A 16 7.50 -0.47 5.16
CA PRO A 16 7.40 -1.92 5.12
C PRO A 16 8.60 -2.55 5.83
N ARG A 17 8.34 -3.38 6.84
CA ARG A 17 9.38 -4.05 7.66
C ARG A 17 9.10 -5.53 7.87
N GLU A 18 7.90 -5.99 7.51
CA GLU A 18 7.49 -7.36 7.76
C GLU A 18 7.86 -8.27 6.59
N ALA A 19 8.16 -9.54 6.88
CA ALA A 19 8.47 -10.53 5.86
C ALA A 19 7.35 -10.68 4.82
N THR A 20 6.10 -10.45 5.23
CA THR A 20 4.91 -10.48 4.38
C THR A 20 4.84 -9.29 3.44
N ASP A 21 5.35 -8.12 3.84
CA ASP A 21 5.51 -6.97 2.96
C ASP A 21 6.62 -7.22 1.94
N LEU A 22 7.75 -7.81 2.37
CA LEU A 22 8.84 -8.17 1.47
C LEU A 22 8.37 -9.21 0.44
N LEU A 23 7.57 -10.19 0.86
CA LEU A 23 6.99 -11.18 -0.04
C LEU A 23 6.00 -10.54 -1.01
N ALA A 24 5.17 -9.59 -0.56
CA ALA A 24 4.28 -8.83 -1.43
C ALA A 24 5.07 -8.02 -2.46
N ILE A 25 6.13 -7.32 -2.04
CA ILE A 25 7.04 -6.58 -2.92
C ILE A 25 7.67 -7.52 -3.95
N LEU A 26 8.13 -8.70 -3.53
CA LEU A 26 8.73 -9.69 -4.41
C LEU A 26 7.73 -10.19 -5.46
N VAL A 27 6.52 -10.59 -5.05
CA VAL A 27 5.48 -11.06 -5.99
C VAL A 27 5.07 -9.95 -6.95
N MET A 28 4.84 -8.73 -6.45
CA MET A 28 4.52 -7.57 -7.30
C MET A 28 5.67 -7.24 -8.25
N GLY A 29 6.92 -7.35 -7.80
CA GLY A 29 8.12 -7.12 -8.61
C GLY A 29 8.28 -8.13 -9.73
N ILE A 30 8.02 -9.42 -9.48
CA ILE A 30 8.01 -10.46 -10.53
C ILE A 30 6.94 -10.11 -11.57
N VAL A 31 5.73 -9.77 -11.14
CA VAL A 31 4.64 -9.39 -12.05
C VAL A 31 4.99 -8.12 -12.84
N ALA A 32 5.68 -7.17 -12.21
CA ALA A 32 6.13 -5.95 -12.88
C ALA A 32 7.14 -6.26 -14.00
N VAL A 33 8.09 -7.17 -13.76
CA VAL A 33 9.07 -7.62 -14.75
C VAL A 33 8.40 -8.43 -15.87
N GLU A 34 7.49 -9.35 -15.54
CA GLU A 34 6.73 -10.09 -16.55
C GLU A 34 5.88 -9.14 -17.42
N ALA A 35 5.26 -8.13 -16.81
CA ALA A 35 4.49 -7.14 -17.54
C ALA A 35 5.36 -6.24 -18.45
N SER A 36 6.63 -6.01 -18.11
CA SER A 36 7.54 -5.25 -18.97
C SER A 36 8.05 -6.06 -20.17
N LEU A 37 8.18 -7.39 -20.01
CA LEU A 37 8.60 -8.34 -21.04
C LEU A 37 7.44 -8.81 -21.94
N ALA A 38 6.19 -8.69 -21.49
CA ALA A 38 5.03 -9.12 -22.24
C ALA A 38 4.89 -8.39 -23.59
N THR A 39 4.75 -9.16 -24.66
CA THR A 39 4.64 -8.70 -26.06
C THR A 39 3.22 -8.28 -26.47
N ILE A 40 2.21 -8.62 -25.67
CA ILE A 40 0.78 -8.40 -25.99
C ILE A 40 0.13 -7.60 -24.87
N GLY A 41 -0.41 -6.43 -25.22
CA GLY A 41 -1.26 -5.62 -24.34
C GLY A 41 -2.54 -5.20 -25.08
N PRO A 42 -3.69 -5.12 -24.41
CA PRO A 42 -4.91 -4.64 -25.01
C PRO A 42 -4.70 -3.17 -25.46
N PRO A 43 -5.02 -2.85 -26.72
CA PRO A 43 -4.78 -1.52 -27.28
C PRO A 43 -5.55 -0.41 -26.56
N ALA A 44 -6.63 -0.76 -25.85
CA ALA A 44 -7.51 0.19 -25.14
C ALA A 44 -6.87 0.89 -23.93
N PHE A 45 -5.81 0.33 -23.34
CA PHE A 45 -5.21 0.88 -22.11
C PHE A 45 -3.84 1.52 -22.30
N GLY A 46 -3.24 1.44 -23.50
CA GLY A 46 -1.94 2.05 -23.83
C GLY A 46 -0.75 1.62 -22.94
N SER A 47 -0.98 0.70 -21.99
CA SER A 47 -0.05 0.40 -20.91
C SER A 47 0.00 -1.11 -20.67
N ARG A 48 1.23 -1.64 -20.68
CA ARG A 48 1.51 -3.07 -20.42
C ARG A 48 1.29 -3.46 -18.95
N LEU A 49 1.16 -2.46 -18.07
CA LEU A 49 1.01 -2.64 -16.63
C LEU A 49 -0.43 -2.99 -16.22
N TRP A 50 -1.41 -3.01 -17.12
CA TRP A 50 -2.81 -3.28 -16.77
C TRP A 50 -3.00 -4.65 -16.07
N LEU A 51 -2.24 -5.69 -16.46
CA LEU A 51 -2.29 -7.01 -15.81
C LEU A 51 -1.87 -6.96 -14.35
N SER A 52 -0.98 -6.03 -14.00
CA SER A 52 -0.54 -5.87 -12.63
C SER A 52 -1.66 -5.36 -11.71
N LEU A 53 -2.69 -4.70 -12.24
CA LEU A 53 -3.90 -4.34 -11.48
C LEU A 53 -4.73 -5.54 -11.04
N LEU A 54 -4.56 -6.72 -11.64
CA LEU A 54 -5.24 -7.94 -11.18
C LEU A 54 -4.50 -8.63 -10.02
N VAL A 55 -3.18 -8.44 -9.93
CA VAL A 55 -2.32 -9.15 -8.96
C VAL A 55 -1.95 -8.28 -7.76
N VAL A 56 -1.79 -6.97 -7.96
CA VAL A 56 -1.46 -6.03 -6.88
C VAL A 56 -2.55 -6.01 -5.79
N PRO A 57 -3.86 -5.90 -6.10
CA PRO A 57 -4.91 -5.91 -5.07
C PRO A 57 -4.92 -7.15 -4.15
N PRO A 58 -4.94 -8.40 -4.66
CA PRO A 58 -5.00 -9.57 -3.79
C PRO A 58 -3.70 -9.79 -3.01
N THR A 59 -2.52 -9.55 -3.60
CA THR A 59 -1.23 -9.76 -2.92
C THR A 59 -1.06 -8.83 -1.73
N VAL A 60 -1.38 -7.57 -1.91
CA VAL A 60 -1.30 -6.52 -0.90
C VAL A 60 -2.37 -6.71 0.18
N ALA A 61 -3.57 -7.16 -0.18
CA ALA A 61 -4.61 -7.51 0.78
C ALA A 61 -4.24 -8.76 1.62
N LEU A 62 -3.64 -9.79 1.00
CA LEU A 62 -3.17 -10.97 1.72
C LEU A 62 -2.03 -10.63 2.67
N ALA A 63 -1.08 -9.81 2.23
CA ALA A 63 0.00 -9.32 3.09
C ALA A 63 -0.54 -8.57 4.31
N SER A 64 -1.56 -7.74 4.14
CA SER A 64 -2.14 -6.99 5.26
C SER A 64 -2.99 -7.85 6.21
N VAL A 65 -3.59 -8.94 5.72
CA VAL A 65 -4.30 -9.93 6.57
C VAL A 65 -3.31 -10.83 7.32
N SER A 66 -2.19 -11.21 6.72
CA SER A 66 -1.26 -12.17 7.34
C SER A 66 -0.61 -11.70 8.66
N THR A 67 -0.56 -10.38 8.92
CA THR A 67 0.05 -9.83 10.16
C THR A 67 -0.96 -9.12 11.07
N THR A 68 -2.23 -9.56 11.04
CA THR A 68 -3.33 -9.01 11.85
C THR A 68 -2.98 -8.87 13.35
N THR A 69 -2.40 -9.88 13.96
CA THR A 69 -2.18 -9.96 15.43
C THR A 69 -1.12 -9.00 15.95
N ARG A 70 -0.11 -8.67 15.14
CA ARG A 70 0.91 -7.68 15.49
C ARG A 70 0.38 -6.26 15.28
N ARG A 71 -0.38 -6.08 14.19
CA ARG A 71 -1.01 -4.81 13.81
C ARG A 71 -2.02 -4.30 14.83
N THR A 72 -2.82 -5.18 15.42
CA THR A 72 -3.78 -4.78 16.47
C THR A 72 -3.10 -4.17 17.69
N LYS A 73 -1.90 -4.64 18.07
CA LYS A 73 -1.12 -4.04 19.17
C LYS A 73 -0.64 -2.64 18.82
N GLU A 74 -0.19 -2.42 17.60
CA GLU A 74 0.26 -1.10 17.12
C GLU A 74 -0.91 -0.11 16.98
N GLU A 75 -2.07 -0.59 16.54
CA GLU A 75 -3.32 0.18 16.48
C GLU A 75 -3.80 0.61 17.86
N LEU A 76 -3.79 -0.31 18.85
CA LEU A 76 -4.12 0.00 20.24
C LEU A 76 -3.15 1.00 20.86
N ALA A 77 -1.86 0.88 20.57
CA ALA A 77 -0.87 1.86 21.01
C ALA A 77 -1.17 3.25 20.42
N LEU A 78 -1.47 3.34 19.11
CA LEU A 78 -1.88 4.58 18.46
C LEU A 78 -3.12 5.20 19.12
N PHE A 79 -4.11 4.39 19.48
CA PHE A 79 -5.28 4.88 20.22
C PHE A 79 -4.94 5.40 21.61
N ALA A 80 -4.06 4.72 22.35
CA ALA A 80 -3.60 5.15 23.68
C ALA A 80 -2.85 6.49 23.64
N TYR A 81 -2.14 6.79 22.54
CA TYR A 81 -1.50 8.09 22.31
C TYR A 81 -2.45 9.18 21.80
N GLY A 82 -3.76 8.89 21.69
CA GLY A 82 -4.75 9.87 21.24
C GLY A 82 -5.01 9.85 19.73
N GLY A 83 -4.43 8.91 18.97
CA GLY A 83 -4.60 8.82 17.53
C GLY A 83 -6.01 8.39 17.09
N SER A 84 -6.40 8.74 15.87
CA SER A 84 -7.73 8.46 15.29
C SER A 84 -7.72 7.28 14.32
N SER A 85 -8.89 6.71 14.05
CA SER A 85 -9.11 5.66 13.05
C SER A 85 -8.65 6.11 11.66
N TRP A 86 -8.77 7.41 11.34
CA TRP A 86 -8.27 7.97 10.08
C TRP A 86 -6.74 7.90 9.95
N GLN A 87 -6.01 8.08 11.05
CA GLN A 87 -4.54 7.98 11.05
C GLN A 87 -4.09 6.54 10.83
N ILE A 88 -4.83 5.56 11.35
CA ILE A 88 -4.57 4.13 11.12
C ILE A 88 -4.80 3.79 9.64
N LEU A 89 -5.88 4.30 9.05
CA LEU A 89 -6.16 4.15 7.62
C LEU A 89 -5.01 4.72 6.78
N LEU A 90 -4.62 5.98 7.04
CA LEU A 90 -3.52 6.63 6.34
C LEU A 90 -2.20 5.85 6.46
N ARG A 91 -1.88 5.35 7.67
CA ARG A 91 -0.68 4.53 7.92
C ARG A 91 -0.63 3.32 6.99
N TYR A 92 -1.73 2.58 6.89
CA TYR A 92 -1.80 1.39 6.03
C TYR A 92 -1.87 1.74 4.55
N PHE A 93 -2.54 2.84 4.20
CA PHE A 93 -2.56 3.34 2.83
C PHE A 93 -1.13 3.68 2.35
N PHE A 94 -0.37 4.46 3.12
CA PHE A 94 0.99 4.81 2.77
C PHE A 94 1.90 3.57 2.72
N ARG A 95 1.72 2.60 3.60
CA ARG A 95 2.47 1.34 3.55
C ARG A 95 2.21 0.55 2.28
N GLY A 96 0.95 0.40 1.90
CA GLY A 96 0.58 -0.24 0.62
C GLY A 96 1.12 0.50 -0.59
N ALA A 97 1.06 1.83 -0.59
CA ALA A 97 1.61 2.67 -1.64
C ALA A 97 3.15 2.56 -1.73
N ILE A 98 3.86 2.52 -0.60
CA ILE A 98 5.32 2.34 -0.57
C ILE A 98 5.70 0.94 -1.09
N CYS A 99 4.98 -0.12 -0.69
CA CYS A 99 5.22 -1.46 -1.22
C CYS A 99 5.07 -1.50 -2.75
N ALA A 100 3.99 -0.91 -3.28
CA ALA A 100 3.79 -0.81 -4.71
C ALA A 100 4.90 0.03 -5.38
N LEU A 101 5.27 1.19 -4.80
CA LEU A 101 6.32 2.04 -5.32
C LEU A 101 7.66 1.29 -5.44
N ILE A 102 8.06 0.56 -4.39
CA ILE A 102 9.30 -0.22 -4.38
C ILE A 102 9.24 -1.29 -5.47
N ALA A 103 8.15 -2.05 -5.56
CA ALA A 103 7.99 -3.13 -6.53
C ALA A 103 8.02 -2.66 -7.99
N PHE A 104 7.38 -1.53 -8.30
CA PHE A 104 7.28 -0.99 -9.66
C PHE A 104 8.38 0.02 -10.02
N SER A 105 9.20 0.46 -9.06
CA SER A 105 10.31 1.40 -9.29
C SER A 105 11.24 1.02 -10.45
N PRO A 106 11.70 -0.25 -10.63
CA PRO A 106 12.58 -0.57 -11.75
C PRO A 106 11.89 -0.41 -13.11
N VAL A 107 10.59 -0.73 -13.19
CA VAL A 107 9.82 -0.63 -14.44
C VAL A 107 9.50 0.82 -14.78
N ILE A 108 9.18 1.64 -13.78
CA ILE A 108 8.97 3.08 -13.95
C ILE A 108 10.27 3.75 -14.42
N LEU A 109 11.40 3.41 -13.80
CA LEU A 109 12.72 3.90 -14.20
C LEU A 109 13.05 3.49 -15.65
N GLN A 110 12.79 2.23 -16.00
CA GLN A 110 13.02 1.73 -17.36
C GLN A 110 12.16 2.48 -18.40
N GLY A 111 10.87 2.69 -18.12
CA GLY A 111 9.99 3.45 -19.02
C GLY A 111 10.47 4.89 -19.21
N PHE A 112 10.87 5.55 -18.12
CA PHE A 112 11.46 6.89 -18.17
C PHE A 112 12.71 6.95 -19.06
N LEU A 113 13.59 5.95 -19.00
CA LEU A 113 14.81 5.88 -19.81
C LEU A 113 14.54 5.60 -21.31
N ILE A 114 13.43 4.93 -21.65
CA ILE A 114 13.08 4.56 -23.04
C ILE A 114 12.24 5.66 -23.72
N THR A 115 12.15 6.87 -23.14
CA THR A 115 11.40 8.01 -23.69
C THR A 115 9.91 7.72 -23.93
N THR A 116 9.30 6.84 -23.13
CA THR A 116 7.83 6.69 -23.13
C THR A 116 7.18 8.02 -22.79
N SER A 117 6.01 8.30 -23.36
CA SER A 117 5.33 9.55 -23.07
C SER A 117 5.02 9.66 -21.57
N ILE A 118 5.30 10.83 -20.99
CA ILE A 118 5.06 11.13 -19.57
C ILE A 118 3.65 10.70 -19.10
N PRO A 119 2.54 10.97 -19.82
CA PRO A 119 1.22 10.54 -19.39
C PRO A 119 1.05 9.02 -19.36
N GLU A 120 1.63 8.27 -20.31
CA GLU A 120 1.57 6.80 -20.34
C GLU A 120 2.31 6.14 -19.18
N LEU A 121 3.29 6.84 -18.58
CA LEU A 121 4.01 6.37 -17.41
C LEU A 121 3.30 6.73 -16.10
N ILE A 122 2.81 7.97 -15.98
CA ILE A 122 2.25 8.51 -14.73
C ILE A 122 0.89 7.89 -14.39
N LEU A 123 -0.01 7.77 -15.37
CA LEU A 123 -1.36 7.22 -15.16
C LEU A 123 -1.35 5.80 -14.57
N PRO A 124 -0.63 4.82 -15.14
CA PRO A 124 -0.59 3.48 -14.56
C PRO A 124 0.17 3.45 -13.23
N ALA A 125 1.24 4.24 -13.06
CA ALA A 125 1.94 4.31 -11.78
C ALA A 125 1.03 4.83 -10.66
N LEU A 126 0.26 5.89 -10.91
CA LEU A 126 -0.73 6.39 -9.96
C LEU A 126 -1.82 5.36 -9.66
N ALA A 127 -2.35 4.68 -10.69
CA ALA A 127 -3.36 3.64 -10.50
C ALA A 127 -2.83 2.50 -9.61
N LEU A 128 -1.58 2.07 -9.80
CA LEU A 128 -0.95 1.02 -9.00
C LEU A 128 -0.67 1.46 -7.57
N LEU A 129 -0.23 2.70 -7.35
CA LEU A 129 -0.03 3.26 -6.01
C LEU A 129 -1.35 3.37 -5.25
N LEU A 130 -2.40 3.86 -5.91
CA LEU A 130 -3.74 3.95 -5.33
C LEU A 130 -4.31 2.56 -5.03
N ALA A 131 -4.19 1.61 -5.95
CA ALA A 131 -4.61 0.23 -5.73
C ALA A 131 -3.84 -0.40 -4.55
N GLY A 132 -2.52 -0.27 -4.53
CA GLY A 132 -1.69 -0.74 -3.41
C GLY A 132 -2.13 -0.14 -2.07
N GLY A 133 -2.30 1.17 -1.98
CA GLY A 133 -2.74 1.81 -0.74
C GLY A 133 -4.15 1.41 -0.30
N LEU A 134 -5.11 1.38 -1.23
CA LEU A 134 -6.51 1.06 -0.92
C LEU A 134 -6.67 -0.40 -0.48
N PHE A 135 -6.06 -1.35 -1.20
CA PHE A 135 -6.21 -2.77 -0.88
C PHE A 135 -5.39 -3.19 0.35
N TYR A 136 -4.29 -2.50 0.67
CA TYR A 136 -3.57 -2.74 1.93
C TYR A 136 -4.34 -2.23 3.15
N SER A 137 -5.04 -1.11 3.00
CA SER A 137 -5.85 -0.52 4.08
C SER A 137 -7.21 -1.20 4.25
N LEU A 138 -7.73 -1.90 3.23
CA LEU A 138 -9.06 -2.54 3.26
C LEU A 138 -9.32 -3.43 4.50
N PRO A 139 -8.37 -4.29 4.94
CA PRO A 139 -8.60 -5.11 6.13
C PRO A 139 -8.65 -4.30 7.43
N SER A 140 -7.99 -3.14 7.49
CA SER A 140 -8.14 -2.22 8.62
C SER A 140 -9.52 -1.55 8.63
N LEU A 141 -10.06 -1.18 7.45
CA LEU A 141 -11.41 -0.64 7.32
C LEU A 141 -12.48 -1.62 7.84
N ARG A 142 -12.33 -2.92 7.54
CA ARG A 142 -13.24 -3.96 8.04
C ARG A 142 -13.21 -4.11 9.56
N ARG A 143 -12.10 -3.73 10.22
CA ARG A 143 -11.94 -3.76 11.68
C ARG A 143 -12.45 -2.49 12.37
N ILE A 144 -12.95 -1.50 11.62
CA ILE A 144 -13.40 -0.23 12.21
C ILE A 144 -14.52 -0.39 13.23
N ARG A 145 -15.33 -1.46 13.19
CA ARG A 145 -16.36 -1.68 14.23
C ARG A 145 -15.79 -1.81 15.65
N SER A 146 -14.56 -2.32 15.81
CA SER A 146 -13.88 -2.34 17.11
C SER A 146 -13.14 -1.04 17.39
N SER A 147 -12.73 -0.29 16.37
CA SER A 147 -12.03 0.99 16.55
C SER A 147 -12.98 2.14 16.88
N SER A 148 -14.18 2.14 16.30
CA SER A 148 -15.26 3.08 16.65
C SER A 148 -15.71 2.92 18.10
N PHE A 149 -15.65 1.69 18.63
CA PHE A 149 -15.84 1.47 20.07
C PHE A 149 -14.75 2.21 20.85
N VAL A 150 -13.46 1.99 20.57
CA VAL A 150 -12.37 2.68 21.29
C VAL A 150 -12.44 4.20 21.16
N GLU A 151 -12.82 4.74 20.00
CA GLU A 151 -13.00 6.19 19.81
C GLU A 151 -14.17 6.75 20.62
N ASN A 152 -15.27 6.00 20.75
CA ASN A 152 -16.43 6.42 21.54
C ASN A 152 -16.18 6.38 23.06
N TYR A 153 -15.25 5.54 23.54
CA TYR A 153 -14.88 5.41 24.96
C TYR A 153 -13.64 6.23 25.35
N LYS A 154 -13.15 7.12 24.47
CA LYS A 154 -12.05 8.06 24.76
C LYS A 154 -12.45 9.24 25.64
N SER A 155 -13.74 9.35 26.00
CA SER A 155 -14.34 10.38 26.85
C SER A 155 -13.97 10.23 28.32
#